data_AF-A0A7W5VAY1-F1
#
_entry.id   AF-A0A7W5VAY1-F1
#
_cell.length_a   1.000
_cell.length_b   1.000
_cell.length_c   1.000
_cell.angle_alpha   90.00
_cell.angle_beta   90.00
_cell.angle_gamma   90.00
#
_symmetry.space_group_name_H-M   'P 1'
#
loop_
_entity.id
_entity.type
_entity.pdbx_description
1 polymer ?
#
loop_
_entity_poly.entity_id
_entity_poly.type
_entity_poly.pdbx_seq_one_letter_code
_entity_poly.pdbx_strand_id
1 'polypeptide(L)'
;MTAYYDLDSMPVMSVGLIIAMPLRQWGLIDACMDNDASVETVDGSLQRADLARSIRRTGWDQIAHWTPGVPASGKWPPPDEIVKPKLTLAQWLLTVDVLERWAATGVRVGHHDTAAQERELLDLIMSRLQAHGIHVPPERR
;
A
#
# COMPACT_ATOMS: atom_id res chain seq x y z
N MET A 1 -29.73 -21.59 -3.99
CA MET A 1 -28.58 -22.27 -4.62
C MET A 1 -27.35 -21.53 -4.15
N THR A 2 -26.81 -21.98 -3.02
CA THR A 2 -25.76 -21.31 -2.26
C THR A 2 -24.42 -21.79 -2.80
N ALA A 3 -23.66 -20.91 -3.44
CA ALA A 3 -22.30 -21.23 -3.84
C ALA A 3 -21.46 -21.35 -2.56
N TYR A 4 -21.06 -22.58 -2.25
CA TYR A 4 -20.03 -22.87 -1.26
C TYR A 4 -18.73 -22.24 -1.75
N TYR A 5 -18.17 -21.32 -0.95
CA TYR A 5 -16.77 -20.94 -1.10
C TYR A 5 -15.94 -22.18 -0.77
N ASP A 6 -15.30 -22.74 -1.79
CA ASP A 6 -14.35 -23.83 -1.64
C ASP A 6 -13.11 -23.30 -0.91
N LEU A 7 -12.98 -23.68 0.37
CA LEU A 7 -11.90 -23.28 1.25
C LEU A 7 -10.57 -23.99 0.94
N ASP A 8 -10.54 -24.91 -0.04
CA ASP A 8 -9.34 -25.67 -0.42
C ASP A 8 -8.57 -25.07 -1.62
N SER A 9 -9.05 -23.94 -2.17
CA SER A 9 -8.41 -23.20 -3.27
C SER A 9 -7.75 -21.86 -2.85
N MET A 10 -7.30 -21.74 -1.60
CA MET A 10 -6.69 -20.48 -1.07
C MET A 10 -5.16 -20.52 -0.92
N PRO A 11 -4.34 -20.73 -1.98
CA PRO A 11 -2.92 -20.40 -1.93
C PRO A 11 -2.66 -18.89 -2.14
N VAL A 12 -3.65 -18.11 -2.61
CA VAL A 12 -3.44 -16.71 -3.02
C VAL A 12 -3.22 -15.75 -1.83
N MET A 13 -3.67 -16.10 -0.62
CA MET A 13 -3.52 -15.20 0.53
C MET A 13 -2.07 -15.03 1.03
N SER A 14 -1.16 -15.96 0.70
CA SER A 14 0.25 -15.91 1.10
C SER A 14 1.22 -15.63 -0.04
N VAL A 15 0.78 -15.74 -1.30
CA VAL A 15 1.62 -15.43 -2.47
C VAL A 15 1.78 -13.92 -2.58
N GLY A 16 3.02 -13.44 -2.36
CA GLY A 16 3.34 -12.03 -2.51
C GLY A 16 3.29 -11.60 -3.98
N LEU A 17 2.45 -10.59 -4.28
CA LEU A 17 2.36 -9.93 -5.58
C LEU A 17 3.32 -8.74 -5.64
N ILE A 18 4.00 -8.61 -6.78
CA ILE A 18 4.93 -7.52 -7.05
C ILE A 18 4.23 -6.50 -7.94
N ILE A 19 4.14 -5.26 -7.48
CA ILE A 19 3.70 -4.14 -8.31
C ILE A 19 4.89 -3.17 -8.42
N ALA A 20 5.41 -3.02 -9.64
CA ALA A 20 6.51 -2.10 -9.90
C ALA A 20 5.99 -0.66 -10.03
N MET A 21 6.65 0.29 -9.37
CA MET A 21 6.30 1.71 -9.39
C MET A 21 7.54 2.59 -9.14
N PRO A 22 7.54 3.86 -9.57
CA PRO A 22 8.54 4.82 -9.15
C PRO A 22 8.56 5.04 -7.63
N LEU A 23 9.74 5.32 -7.09
CA LEU A 23 9.95 5.56 -5.65
C LEU A 23 9.07 6.67 -5.10
N ARG A 24 8.77 7.71 -5.89
CA ARG A 24 7.83 8.78 -5.49
C ARG A 24 6.42 8.26 -5.21
N GLN A 25 5.94 7.27 -5.98
CA GLN A 25 4.63 6.66 -5.75
C GLN A 25 4.65 5.76 -4.52
N TRP A 26 5.74 5.02 -4.32
CA TRP A 26 5.94 4.27 -3.08
C TRP A 26 5.99 5.19 -1.85
N GLY A 27 6.65 6.34 -1.96
CA GLY A 27 6.69 7.34 -0.89
C GLY A 27 5.30 7.85 -0.50
N LEU A 28 4.38 7.96 -1.45
CA LEU A 28 2.98 8.28 -1.17
C LEU A 28 2.29 7.15 -0.37
N ILE A 29 2.48 5.89 -0.76
CA ILE A 29 1.99 4.74 0.02
C ILE A 29 2.56 4.75 1.44
N ASP A 30 3.87 4.97 1.58
CA ASP A 30 4.53 5.02 2.88
C ASP A 30 3.92 6.10 3.78
N ALA A 31 3.70 7.30 3.23
CA ALA A 31 3.10 8.41 3.95
C ALA A 31 1.65 8.13 4.39
N CYS A 32 0.81 7.60 3.50
CA CYS A 32 -0.57 7.25 3.86
C CYS A 32 -0.60 6.13 4.92
N MET A 33 0.29 5.15 4.81
CA MET A 33 0.42 4.06 5.79
C MET A 33 0.92 4.54 7.15
N ASP A 34 1.83 5.52 7.19
CA ASP A 34 2.30 6.13 8.44
C ASP A 34 1.17 6.85 9.18
N ASN A 35 0.42 7.65 8.42
CA ASN A 35 -0.73 8.37 8.96
C ASN A 35 -1.82 7.40 9.44
N ASP A 36 -2.15 6.35 8.66
CA ASP A 36 -3.13 5.34 9.04
C ASP A 36 -2.67 4.58 10.29
N ALA A 37 -1.42 4.09 10.34
CA ALA A 37 -0.89 3.40 11.51
C ALA A 37 -0.91 4.27 12.78
N SER A 38 -0.65 5.57 12.63
CA SER A 38 -0.70 6.53 13.74
C SER A 38 -2.12 6.71 14.27
N VAL A 39 -3.11 6.89 13.38
CA VAL A 39 -4.53 6.99 13.75
C VAL A 39 -5.03 5.70 14.40
N GLU A 40 -4.79 4.55 13.76
CA GLU A 40 -5.29 3.25 14.21
C GLU A 40 -4.65 2.80 15.54
N THR A 41 -3.44 3.26 15.86
CA THR A 41 -2.83 3.03 17.18
C THR A 41 -3.60 3.77 18.28
N VAL A 42 -4.10 4.97 18.00
CA VAL A 42 -4.93 5.75 18.95
C VAL A 42 -6.33 5.15 19.06
N ASP A 43 -6.90 4.70 17.93
CA ASP A 43 -8.26 4.14 17.86
C ASP A 43 -8.35 2.67 18.35
N GLY A 44 -7.21 2.06 18.72
CA GLY A 44 -7.13 0.72 19.32
C GLY A 44 -7.08 -0.44 18.33
N SER A 45 -6.93 -0.18 17.04
CA SER A 45 -6.84 -1.20 15.98
C SER A 45 -5.38 -1.61 15.73
N LEU A 46 -4.76 -2.23 16.73
CA LEU A 46 -3.33 -2.59 16.70
C LEU A 46 -2.97 -3.50 15.51
N GLN A 47 -3.85 -4.43 15.14
CA GLN A 47 -3.60 -5.34 14.00
C GLN A 47 -3.49 -4.58 12.67
N ARG A 48 -4.35 -3.56 12.45
CA ARG A 48 -4.29 -2.73 11.24
C ARG A 48 -3.03 -1.88 11.23
N ALA A 49 -2.69 -1.27 12.37
CA ALA A 49 -1.46 -0.49 12.51
C ALA A 49 -0.21 -1.35 12.24
N ASP A 50 -0.17 -2.60 12.73
CA ASP A 50 0.95 -3.51 12.49
C ASP A 50 1.04 -3.96 11.03
N LEU A 51 -0.10 -4.20 10.38
CA LEU A 51 -0.15 -4.51 8.95
C LEU A 51 0.35 -3.31 8.12
N ALA A 52 -0.07 -2.09 8.42
CA ALA A 52 0.43 -0.86 7.78
C ALA A 52 1.95 -0.70 7.97
N ARG A 53 2.47 -0.88 9.19
CA ARG A 53 3.92 -0.86 9.46
C ARG A 53 4.67 -1.95 8.68
N SER A 54 4.07 -3.13 8.51
CA SER A 54 4.68 -4.21 7.73
C SER A 54 4.86 -3.85 6.25
N ILE A 55 3.88 -3.15 5.68
CA ILE A 55 3.93 -2.66 4.28
C ILE A 55 5.10 -1.69 4.11
N ARG A 56 5.22 -0.71 5.01
CA ARG A 56 6.30 0.28 5.01
C ARG A 56 7.68 -0.37 5.03
N ARG A 57 7.89 -1.33 5.94
CA ARG A 57 9.15 -2.09 6.04
C ARG A 57 9.52 -2.78 4.73
N THR A 58 8.57 -3.40 4.04
CA THR A 58 8.85 -4.08 2.76
C THR A 58 9.40 -3.14 1.69
N GLY A 59 8.96 -1.88 1.64
CA GLY A 59 9.56 -0.91 0.73
C GLY A 59 10.94 -0.45 1.16
N TRP A 60 11.13 -0.17 2.45
CA TRP A 60 12.42 0.23 2.99
C TRP A 60 13.49 -0.86 2.80
N ASP A 61 13.12 -2.14 2.93
CA ASP A 61 14.02 -3.27 2.69
C ASP A 61 14.60 -3.28 1.26
N GLN A 62 13.90 -2.68 0.28
CA GLN A 62 14.40 -2.55 -1.09
C GLN A 62 15.31 -1.33 -1.29
N ILE A 63 15.18 -0.35 -0.41
CA ILE A 63 15.94 0.90 -0.41
C ILE A 63 17.13 0.77 0.58
N ALA A 64 17.33 -0.41 1.18
CA ALA A 64 18.23 -0.70 2.30
C ALA A 64 19.72 -0.40 2.08
N HIS A 65 20.11 -0.02 0.86
CA HIS A 65 21.39 0.63 0.64
C HIS A 65 21.47 2.01 1.28
N TRP A 66 20.36 2.55 1.79
CA TRP A 66 20.27 3.77 2.57
C TRP A 66 19.58 3.60 3.91
N THR A 67 20.20 4.13 4.96
CA THR A 67 19.65 4.15 6.32
C THR A 67 19.80 5.57 6.89
N PRO A 68 18.69 6.24 7.28
CA PRO A 68 18.79 7.59 7.84
C PRO A 68 19.74 7.62 9.04
N GLY A 69 20.72 8.52 9.01
CA GLY A 69 21.65 8.72 10.13
C GLY A 69 22.76 7.68 10.28
N VAL A 70 22.87 6.68 9.39
CA VAL A 70 23.97 5.70 9.42
C VAL A 70 25.06 6.12 8.42
N PRO A 71 26.28 6.46 8.89
CA PRO A 71 27.40 6.76 8.00
C PRO A 71 27.65 5.62 7.00
N ALA A 72 27.95 5.98 5.75
CA ALA A 72 28.22 5.07 4.63
C ALA A 72 27.04 4.20 4.14
N SER A 73 25.83 4.40 4.64
CA SER A 73 24.62 3.77 4.07
C SER A 73 24.18 4.46 2.77
N GLY A 74 25.02 4.47 1.73
CA GLY A 74 24.62 4.91 0.38
C GLY A 74 23.90 6.27 0.28
N LYS A 75 23.05 6.43 -0.73
CA LYS A 75 22.19 7.62 -0.91
C LYS A 75 20.75 7.16 -1.08
N TRP A 76 19.80 7.98 -0.65
CA TRP A 76 18.40 7.76 -0.98
C TRP A 76 18.25 7.72 -2.50
N PRO A 77 17.53 6.76 -3.07
CA PRO A 77 17.40 6.65 -4.51
C PRO A 77 16.61 7.85 -5.09
N PRO A 78 16.81 8.20 -6.37
CA PRO A 78 16.05 9.26 -7.01
C PRO A 78 14.55 8.92 -7.08
N PRO A 79 13.65 9.93 -7.11
CA PRO A 79 12.20 9.72 -7.09
C PRO A 79 11.66 8.84 -8.23
N ASP A 80 12.37 8.78 -9.35
CA ASP A 80 11.97 8.03 -10.54
C ASP A 80 12.55 6.60 -10.59
N GLU A 81 13.37 6.23 -9.60
CA GLU A 81 13.86 4.85 -9.48
C GLU A 81 12.70 3.89 -9.26
N ILE A 82 12.70 2.77 -9.99
CA ILE A 82 11.61 1.79 -9.91
C ILE A 82 11.84 0.84 -8.74
N VAL A 83 10.93 0.88 -7.77
CA VAL A 83 10.82 -0.11 -6.69
C VAL A 83 9.82 -1.21 -7.07
N LYS A 84 9.98 -2.39 -6.46
CA LYS A 84 9.20 -3.60 -6.77
C LYS A 84 8.70 -4.26 -5.48
N PRO A 85 7.93 -3.56 -4.61
CA PRO A 85 7.44 -4.11 -3.35
C PRO A 85 6.69 -5.43 -3.59
N LYS A 86 7.06 -6.47 -2.83
CA LYS A 86 6.37 -7.76 -2.83
C LYS A 86 5.47 -7.83 -1.61
N LEU A 87 4.18 -7.58 -1.80
CA LEU A 87 3.19 -7.57 -0.72
C LEU A 87 2.20 -8.72 -0.89
N THR A 88 1.69 -9.25 0.22
CA THR A 88 0.57 -10.20 0.18
C THR A 88 -0.70 -9.53 -0.34
N LEU A 89 -1.69 -10.33 -0.73
CA LEU A 89 -2.98 -9.79 -1.13
C LEU A 89 -3.60 -8.93 -0.02
N ALA A 90 -3.55 -9.37 1.25
CA ALA A 90 -4.09 -8.61 2.38
C ALA A 90 -3.42 -7.23 2.53
N GLN A 91 -2.11 -7.16 2.30
CA GLN A 91 -1.36 -5.90 2.32
C GLN A 91 -1.73 -4.98 1.15
N TRP A 92 -1.92 -5.52 -0.06
CA TRP A 92 -2.41 -4.73 -1.20
C TRP A 92 -3.83 -4.23 -1.00
N LEU A 93 -4.72 -5.04 -0.42
CA LEU A 93 -6.08 -4.61 -0.09
C LEU A 93 -6.08 -3.51 0.97
N LEU A 94 -5.24 -3.63 2.01
CA LEU A 94 -5.07 -2.54 2.96
C LEU A 94 -4.55 -1.27 2.27
N THR A 95 -3.63 -1.40 1.31
CA THR A 95 -3.11 -0.27 0.53
C THR A 95 -4.20 0.45 -0.25
N VAL A 96 -5.08 -0.30 -0.90
CA VAL A 96 -6.27 0.23 -1.58
C VAL A 96 -7.17 0.99 -0.60
N ASP A 97 -7.56 0.35 0.51
CA ASP A 97 -8.45 0.94 1.52
C ASP A 97 -7.86 2.24 2.12
N VAL A 98 -6.53 2.26 2.37
CA VAL A 98 -5.81 3.41 2.93
C VAL A 98 -5.74 4.56 1.92
N LEU A 99 -5.37 4.30 0.66
CA LEU A 99 -5.29 5.34 -0.38
C LEU A 99 -6.66 5.99 -0.62
N GLU A 100 -7.73 5.21 -0.63
CA GLU A 100 -9.09 5.73 -0.77
C GLU A 100 -9.48 6.64 0.40
N ARG A 101 -9.23 6.19 1.64
CA ARG A 101 -9.50 6.97 2.87
C ARG A 101 -8.74 8.29 2.89
N TRP A 102 -7.44 8.27 2.55
CA TRP A 102 -6.61 9.47 2.59
C TRP A 102 -6.90 10.42 1.43
N ALA A 103 -7.24 9.92 0.23
CA ALA A 103 -7.73 10.75 -0.87
C ALA A 103 -9.02 11.48 -0.51
N ALA A 104 -9.98 10.79 0.11
CA ALA A 104 -11.20 11.41 0.61
C ALA A 104 -10.91 12.46 1.70
N THR A 105 -9.92 12.19 2.56
CA THR A 105 -9.47 13.14 3.58
C THR A 105 -8.81 14.37 2.97
N GLY A 106 -7.91 14.21 2.00
CA GLY A 106 -7.24 15.27 1.28
C GLY A 106 -8.23 16.23 0.60
N VAL A 107 -9.28 15.68 -0.03
CA VAL A 107 -10.37 16.50 -0.59
C VAL A 107 -11.06 17.35 0.48
N ARG A 108 -11.37 16.77 1.65
CA ARG A 108 -12.06 17.47 2.74
C ARG A 108 -11.24 18.61 3.35
N VAL A 109 -9.91 18.46 3.39
CA VAL A 109 -9.01 19.45 4.00
C VAL A 109 -8.35 20.40 2.99
N GLY A 110 -8.74 20.35 1.71
CA GLY A 110 -8.25 21.25 0.66
C GLY A 110 -6.93 20.83 0.00
N HIS A 111 -6.41 19.64 0.28
CA HIS A 111 -5.22 19.07 -0.36
C HIS A 111 -5.57 18.31 -1.65
N HIS A 112 -6.14 19.02 -2.62
CA HIS A 112 -6.70 18.42 -3.84
C HIS A 112 -5.65 17.72 -4.72
N ASP A 113 -4.44 18.28 -4.81
CA ASP A 113 -3.36 17.72 -5.63
C ASP A 113 -2.86 16.38 -5.07
N THR A 114 -2.63 16.30 -3.76
CA THR A 114 -2.28 15.04 -3.07
C THR A 114 -3.38 14.00 -3.25
N ALA A 115 -4.65 14.39 -3.06
CA ALA A 115 -5.77 13.49 -3.27
C ALA A 115 -5.89 13.00 -4.72
N ALA A 116 -5.48 13.80 -5.71
CA ALA A 116 -5.44 13.37 -7.10
C ALA A 116 -4.34 12.33 -7.34
N GLN A 117 -3.15 12.53 -6.75
CA GLN A 117 -2.04 11.57 -6.82
C GLN A 117 -2.39 10.24 -6.14
N GLU A 118 -3.06 10.28 -5.00
CA GLU A 118 -3.52 9.08 -4.28
C GLU A 118 -4.54 8.29 -5.10
N ARG A 119 -5.47 8.97 -5.80
CA ARG A 119 -6.44 8.32 -6.71
C ARG A 119 -5.76 7.72 -7.95
N GLU A 120 -4.82 8.43 -8.56
CA GLU A 120 -4.06 7.90 -9.70
C GLU A 120 -3.29 6.62 -9.31
N LEU A 121 -2.70 6.62 -8.12
CA LEU A 121 -1.98 5.46 -7.60
C LEU A 121 -2.93 4.30 -7.25
N LEU A 122 -4.10 4.61 -6.69
CA LEU A 122 -5.16 3.64 -6.45
C LEU A 122 -5.58 2.95 -7.75
N ASP A 123 -5.84 3.71 -8.82
CA ASP A 123 -6.23 3.19 -10.13
C ASP A 123 -5.13 2.27 -10.72
N LEU A 124 -3.86 2.67 -10.59
CA LEU A 124 -2.73 1.84 -11.00
C LEU A 124 -2.71 0.50 -10.25
N ILE A 125 -2.81 0.51 -8.91
CA ILE A 125 -2.78 -0.72 -8.10
C ILE A 125 -3.96 -1.62 -8.45
N MET A 126 -5.17 -1.06 -8.53
CA MET A 126 -6.37 -1.80 -8.88
C MET A 126 -6.28 -2.46 -10.26
N SER A 127 -5.78 -1.73 -11.26
CA SER A 127 -5.52 -2.26 -12.59
C SER A 127 -4.55 -3.44 -12.57
N ARG A 128 -3.50 -3.36 -11.75
CA ARG A 128 -2.51 -4.44 -11.60
C ARG A 128 -3.08 -5.66 -10.88
N LEU A 129 -3.85 -5.47 -9.82
CA LEU A 129 -4.55 -6.56 -9.14
C LEU A 129 -5.49 -7.28 -10.11
N GLN A 130 -6.27 -6.53 -10.90
CA GLN A 130 -7.15 -7.10 -11.92
C GLN A 130 -6.38 -7.88 -13.00
N ALA A 131 -5.23 -7.37 -13.45
CA ALA A 131 -4.38 -8.08 -14.41
C ALA A 131 -3.84 -9.41 -13.85
N HIS A 132 -3.77 -9.55 -12.52
CA HIS A 132 -3.45 -10.79 -11.82
C HIS A 132 -4.68 -11.66 -11.49
N GLY A 133 -5.87 -11.33 -12.03
CA GLY A 133 -7.11 -12.07 -11.80
C GLY A 133 -7.80 -11.77 -10.47
N ILE A 134 -7.34 -10.75 -9.74
CA ILE A 134 -7.91 -10.35 -8.45
C ILE A 134 -8.90 -9.21 -8.69
N HIS A 135 -10.18 -9.51 -8.47
CA HIS A 135 -11.24 -8.50 -8.51
C HIS A 135 -11.53 -8.00 -7.09
N VAL A 136 -11.29 -6.72 -6.84
CA VAL A 136 -11.65 -6.06 -5.59
C VAL A 136 -13.05 -5.46 -5.77
N PRO A 137 -14.09 -5.93 -5.04
CA PRO A 137 -15.44 -5.42 -5.20
C PRO A 137 -15.54 -3.95 -4.77
N PRO A 138 -16.40 -3.15 -5.42
CA PRO A 138 -16.61 -1.74 -5.06
C PRO A 138 -17.33 -1.54 -3.73
N GLU A 139 -17.80 -2.59 -3.05
CA GLU A 139 -18.65 -2.48 -1.84
C GLU A 139 -17.87 -2.22 -0.54
N ARG A 140 -16.57 -1.91 -0.64
CA ARG A 140 -15.80 -1.27 0.43
C ARG A 140 -15.65 0.26 0.25
N ARG A 141 -16.38 0.86 -0.69
CA ARG A 141 -16.41 2.31 -0.95
C ARG A 141 -17.43 3.05 -0.08
#